data_AF-A0A453A5X2-F1
#
_entry.id   AF-A0A453A5X2-F1
#
_cell.length_a   1.000
_cell.length_b   1.000
_cell.length_c   1.000
_cell.angle_alpha   90.00
_cell.angle_beta   90.00
_cell.angle_gamma   90.00
#
_symmetry.space_group_name_H-M   'P 1'
#
loop_
_entity.id
_entity.type
_entity.pdbx_description
1 polymer ?
#
loop_
_entity_poly.entity_id
_entity_poly.type
_entity_poly.pdbx_seq_one_letter_code
_entity_poly.pdbx_strand_id
1 'polypeptide(L)'
;MYLLLCLPKCSSVLKLPRDCGLCFLMIHRGCLLVRQSFFHNNPSSFVDLGGGVMGCRGFHSSFRGTQSGLSLNIDVSTTMIVKPGPVIDFLLANQKVDHPDKIDWQKAKRALKNLRIKTTPANSEFKIVGLSERNCNEQMFPLRRRNGDTTETVEITVYDYFVKNRGIELRYSGNLPCINAGRPKRPTYFPVELCTLVPLQRYTKALSTMQRTSLVEKSRQKPHERMSTLNDALKRSNYDADPMLKACGIQIAQNFTQIEGRVLPAPKLKAGNGEEFFARNGRWNIARKKLIRTSSVKRWSVVNFSARCDLRGLVQDLKRVATGMGLEYEDPHTVIEESPSLRRAPVARRVEEMFAQIKAKLPGAPLFLLCLLPERKNCEVYGPWKKKCLADFGIVTQCLAPQRVNDQYLSNLLLKINAKLGGLNTLLQIEAARAIPIVGKVPTIILGMDVSHGQPGQSDRPSIAAVVSSREWPLISKYRATVHTQSPKQEMMASLFKPRGTEDDGLIRESLIDFYTSSGKRKPDQVIIFRDGVSESQFTQVINIELEQIIEACKCLDDKWEPKFTVIVAQKNHHTRFFQTNSPENVPPGTVVDKQVCHPKNFDFYMCAHAGMI
;
A
#
# COMPACT_ATOMS: atom_id res chain seq x y z
N MET A 1 26.23 -46.35 17.99
CA MET A 1 24.79 -46.56 17.71
C MET A 1 24.12 -45.19 17.81
N TYR A 2 24.13 -44.41 16.73
CA TYR A 2 23.55 -43.05 16.70
C TYR A 2 22.25 -43.10 15.90
N LEU A 3 21.14 -42.78 16.58
CA LEU A 3 19.82 -42.76 15.99
C LEU A 3 19.73 -41.56 15.02
N LEU A 4 19.87 -41.87 13.74
CA LEU A 4 19.55 -40.98 12.63
C LEU A 4 18.02 -40.89 12.54
N LEU A 5 17.41 -39.81 13.03
CA LEU A 5 16.02 -39.50 12.68
C LEU A 5 16.01 -38.90 11.28
N CYS A 6 15.91 -39.78 10.29
CA CYS A 6 15.41 -39.45 8.96
C CYS A 6 14.01 -38.83 9.10
N LEU A 7 13.84 -37.58 8.70
CA LEU A 7 12.55 -37.06 8.24
C LEU A 7 12.63 -36.82 6.73
N PRO A 8 11.80 -37.50 5.92
CA PRO A 8 11.79 -37.36 4.48
C PRO A 8 11.06 -36.08 4.05
N LYS A 9 11.56 -35.43 2.99
CA LYS A 9 10.89 -34.40 2.18
C LYS A 9 10.21 -33.25 2.95
N CYS A 10 10.95 -32.16 3.18
CA CYS A 10 10.36 -30.83 3.36
C CYS A 10 11.04 -29.82 2.43
N SER A 11 10.44 -29.60 1.26
CA SER A 11 10.60 -28.36 0.49
C SER A 11 9.74 -27.29 1.14
N SER A 12 10.24 -26.68 2.20
CA SER A 12 9.63 -25.51 2.81
C SER A 12 10.72 -24.81 3.60
N VAL A 13 10.77 -23.48 3.44
CA VAL A 13 11.49 -22.53 4.30
C VAL A 13 11.59 -23.11 5.71
N LEU A 14 12.80 -23.17 6.27
CA LEU A 14 13.03 -23.39 7.71
C LEU A 14 12.20 -22.34 8.47
N LYS A 15 10.91 -22.63 8.68
CA LYS A 15 10.11 -22.05 9.74
C LYS A 15 10.66 -22.70 10.98
N LEU A 16 11.79 -22.15 11.45
CA LEU A 16 12.11 -22.17 12.86
C LEU A 16 10.79 -21.86 13.59
N PRO A 17 10.43 -22.63 14.64
CA PRO A 17 9.18 -22.47 15.37
C PRO A 17 8.90 -20.98 15.63
N ARG A 18 7.63 -20.59 15.71
CA ARG A 18 7.23 -19.21 16.06
C ARG A 18 7.91 -18.71 17.35
N ASP A 19 8.47 -19.65 18.12
CA ASP A 19 9.30 -19.48 19.30
C ASP A 19 10.80 -19.68 19.00
N CYS A 20 11.32 -18.98 17.99
CA CYS A 20 12.75 -18.85 17.78
C CYS A 20 13.33 -18.04 18.96
N GLY A 21 14.48 -18.42 19.52
CA GLY A 21 15.06 -17.78 20.72
C GLY A 21 15.13 -16.26 20.69
N LEU A 22 15.31 -15.64 19.51
CA LEU A 22 15.25 -14.18 19.33
C LEU A 22 13.92 -13.55 19.76
N CYS A 23 12.78 -14.21 19.52
CA CYS A 23 11.46 -13.72 19.97
C CYS A 23 11.37 -13.76 21.50
N PHE A 24 11.84 -14.84 22.12
CA PHE A 24 11.85 -14.99 23.58
C PHE A 24 12.81 -13.98 24.25
N LEU A 25 13.98 -13.75 23.64
CA LEU A 25 15.01 -12.84 24.11
C LEU A 25 14.53 -11.38 24.19
N MET A 26 13.73 -10.93 23.22
CA MET A 26 13.33 -9.53 23.10
C MET A 26 12.01 -9.19 23.79
N ILE A 27 11.12 -10.18 23.97
CA ILE A 27 9.92 -10.00 24.82
C ILE A 27 10.34 -9.74 26.27
N HIS A 28 11.39 -10.41 26.76
CA HIS A 28 11.97 -10.15 28.08
C HIS A 28 12.62 -8.75 28.23
N ARG A 29 12.93 -8.06 27.12
CA ARG A 29 13.53 -6.71 27.11
C ARG A 29 12.50 -5.58 26.91
N GLY A 30 11.20 -5.85 27.03
CA GLY A 30 10.16 -4.81 26.94
C GLY A 30 9.95 -4.25 25.53
N CYS A 31 10.23 -5.04 24.48
CA CYS A 31 10.04 -4.66 23.09
C CYS A 31 8.62 -4.98 22.58
N LEU A 32 8.13 -4.17 21.65
CA LEU A 32 6.95 -4.51 20.86
C LEU A 32 7.38 -5.38 19.68
N LEU A 33 6.83 -6.60 19.63
CA LEU A 33 7.00 -7.52 18.51
C LEU A 33 5.85 -7.36 17.51
N VAL A 34 6.17 -7.09 16.25
CA VAL A 34 5.20 -7.09 15.15
C VAL A 34 5.73 -8.00 14.04
N ARG A 35 5.17 -9.21 13.93
CA ARG A 35 5.67 -10.26 13.03
C ARG A 35 7.14 -10.58 13.34
N GLN A 36 8.03 -10.33 12.38
CA GLN A 36 9.49 -10.55 12.49
C GLN A 36 10.25 -9.23 12.75
N SER A 37 9.54 -8.18 13.21
CA SER A 37 10.13 -6.88 13.49
C SER A 37 10.00 -6.51 14.97
N PHE A 38 11.05 -5.88 15.49
CA PHE A 38 11.25 -5.56 16.90
C PHE A 38 11.34 -4.05 17.11
N PHE A 39 10.58 -3.54 18.08
CA PHE A 39 10.45 -2.11 18.34
C PHE A 39 10.71 -1.81 19.82
N HIS A 40 11.68 -0.96 20.10
CA HIS A 40 12.12 -0.65 21.46
C HIS A 40 11.41 0.61 21.98
N ASN A 41 11.17 0.67 23.30
CA ASN A 41 10.63 1.86 23.95
C ASN A 41 11.70 2.93 24.16
N ASN A 42 12.23 3.46 23.06
CA ASN A 42 13.22 4.53 23.10
C ASN A 42 12.62 5.81 22.49
N PRO A 43 12.49 6.91 23.26
CA PRO A 43 11.97 8.18 22.75
C PRO A 43 12.68 8.69 21.49
N SER A 44 14.00 8.42 21.32
CA SER A 44 14.74 8.83 20.12
C SER A 44 14.31 8.08 18.86
N SER A 45 13.62 6.95 19.01
CA SER A 45 13.10 6.12 17.92
C SER A 45 11.66 6.48 17.56
N PHE A 46 11.05 7.45 18.26
CA PHE A 46 9.66 7.87 18.03
C PHE A 46 9.59 9.10 17.14
N VAL A 47 8.53 9.13 16.33
CA VAL A 47 8.29 10.18 15.35
C VAL A 47 6.84 10.62 15.46
N ASP A 48 6.58 11.85 15.91
CA ASP A 48 5.20 12.33 16.04
C ASP A 48 4.55 12.53 14.64
N LEU A 49 3.38 11.93 14.43
CA LEU A 49 2.61 12.03 13.20
C LEU A 49 1.37 12.94 13.35
N GLY A 50 1.11 13.44 14.56
CA GLY A 50 -0.09 14.17 14.92
C GLY A 50 -1.28 13.25 15.22
N GLY A 51 -2.31 13.81 15.84
CA GLY A 51 -3.56 13.08 16.13
C GLY A 51 -3.44 12.00 17.21
N GLY A 52 -2.46 12.12 18.10
CA GLY A 52 -2.17 11.13 19.15
C GLY A 52 -1.48 9.85 18.63
N VAL A 53 -0.91 9.88 17.43
CA VAL A 53 -0.25 8.73 16.78
C VAL A 53 1.22 9.05 16.53
N MET A 54 2.09 8.08 16.79
CA MET A 54 3.53 8.18 16.53
C MET A 54 4.01 7.02 15.67
N GLY A 55 5.02 7.25 14.84
CA GLY A 55 5.84 6.20 14.26
C GLY A 55 6.89 5.74 15.26
N CYS A 56 7.11 4.44 15.36
CA CYS A 56 8.16 3.82 16.15
C CYS A 56 9.10 3.08 15.20
N ARG A 57 10.35 3.53 15.13
CA ARG A 57 11.41 2.86 14.38
C ARG A 57 11.89 1.62 15.12
N GLY A 58 12.29 0.61 14.36
CA GLY A 58 12.75 -0.68 14.84
C GLY A 58 13.45 -1.42 13.71
N PHE A 59 13.63 -2.72 13.86
CA PHE A 59 14.30 -3.53 12.85
C PHE A 59 13.56 -4.84 12.60
N HIS A 60 13.50 -5.23 11.33
CA HIS A 60 13.18 -6.56 10.88
C HIS A 60 14.41 -7.44 10.99
N SER A 61 14.24 -8.69 11.41
CA SER A 61 15.31 -9.68 11.43
C SER A 61 14.79 -11.06 11.04
N SER A 62 15.43 -11.72 10.08
CA SER A 62 15.05 -13.06 9.60
C SER A 62 16.23 -13.82 9.02
N PHE A 63 16.36 -15.11 9.34
CA PHE A 63 17.30 -16.00 8.66
C PHE A 63 16.76 -16.46 7.29
N ARG A 64 17.63 -16.52 6.29
CA ARG A 64 17.33 -16.98 4.93
C ARG A 64 18.38 -17.98 4.45
N GLY A 65 17.95 -19.06 3.82
CA GLY A 65 18.84 -19.97 3.09
C GLY A 65 19.19 -19.36 1.73
N THR A 66 20.48 -19.23 1.45
CA THR A 66 21.02 -18.62 0.24
C THR A 66 21.99 -19.59 -0.46
N GLN A 67 22.41 -19.28 -1.68
CA GLN A 67 23.46 -20.03 -2.38
C GLN A 67 24.78 -20.08 -1.58
N SER A 68 25.06 -19.05 -0.77
CA SER A 68 26.23 -19.00 0.12
C SER A 68 25.99 -19.58 1.52
N GLY A 69 24.86 -20.25 1.75
CA GLY A 69 24.49 -20.81 3.06
C GLY A 69 23.48 -19.94 3.83
N LEU A 70 23.47 -20.06 5.16
CA LEU A 70 22.51 -19.35 6.01
C LEU A 70 22.91 -17.88 6.19
N SER A 71 22.01 -16.96 5.87
CA SER A 71 22.24 -15.51 6.00
C SER A 71 21.22 -14.87 6.94
N LEU A 72 21.68 -13.98 7.83
CA LEU A 72 20.81 -13.13 8.63
C LEU A 72 20.46 -11.86 7.84
N ASN A 73 19.19 -11.70 7.48
CA ASN A 73 18.69 -10.51 6.82
C ASN A 73 18.08 -9.54 7.85
N ILE A 74 18.67 -8.36 7.99
CA ILE A 74 18.21 -7.28 8.87
C ILE A 74 17.85 -6.06 8.04
N ASP A 75 16.73 -5.42 8.37
CA ASP A 75 16.31 -4.17 7.73
C ASP A 75 15.63 -3.22 8.72
N VAL A 76 15.64 -1.92 8.42
CA VAL A 76 14.91 -0.92 9.22
C VAL A 76 13.41 -1.08 8.97
N SER A 77 12.61 -1.00 10.03
CA SER A 77 11.15 -1.05 9.99
C SER A 77 10.56 0.07 10.84
N THR A 78 9.36 0.52 10.47
CA THR A 78 8.60 1.50 11.25
C THR A 78 7.18 0.96 11.48
N THR A 79 6.74 0.91 12.73
CA THR A 79 5.36 0.55 13.10
C THR A 79 4.66 1.74 13.74
N MET A 80 3.33 1.77 13.67
CA MET A 80 2.54 2.85 14.25
C MET A 80 2.17 2.51 15.68
N ILE A 81 2.37 3.45 16.60
CA ILE A 81 2.00 3.32 18.00
C ILE A 81 1.13 4.50 18.44
N VAL A 82 0.32 4.27 19.48
CA VAL A 82 -0.39 5.32 20.19
C VAL A 82 0.61 6.13 21.02
N LYS A 83 0.46 7.46 21.05
CA LYS A 83 1.26 8.33 21.91
C LYS A 83 0.99 7.98 23.38
N PRO A 84 2.01 7.56 24.16
CA PRO A 84 1.83 7.35 25.60
C PRO A 84 1.63 8.69 26.31
N GLY A 85 0.97 8.65 27.46
CA GLY A 85 0.63 9.87 28.22
C GLY A 85 -0.84 9.88 28.67
N PRO A 86 -1.31 10.99 29.26
CA PRO A 86 -2.68 11.10 29.73
C PRO A 86 -3.70 10.72 28.66
N VAL A 87 -4.73 9.95 29.03
CA VAL A 87 -5.77 9.52 28.08
C VAL A 87 -6.47 10.74 27.45
N ILE A 88 -6.66 11.81 28.23
CA ILE A 88 -7.32 13.02 27.76
C ILE A 88 -6.57 13.69 26.60
N ASP A 89 -5.24 13.81 26.70
CA ASP A 89 -4.41 14.44 25.67
C ASP A 89 -4.48 13.69 24.35
N PHE A 90 -4.50 12.36 24.43
CA PHE A 90 -4.72 11.51 23.25
C PHE A 90 -6.08 11.77 22.62
N LEU A 91 -7.15 11.88 23.40
CA LEU A 91 -8.50 12.15 22.88
C LEU A 91 -8.60 13.53 22.23
N LEU A 92 -8.09 14.56 22.89
CA LEU A 92 -8.04 15.93 22.35
C LEU A 92 -7.30 15.97 21.02
N ALA A 93 -6.09 15.39 20.98
CA ALA A 93 -5.30 15.32 19.75
C ALA A 93 -5.98 14.49 18.65
N ASN A 94 -6.53 13.32 19.00
CA ASN A 94 -7.13 12.40 18.03
C ASN A 94 -8.39 12.96 17.37
N GLN A 95 -9.18 13.74 18.12
CA GLN A 95 -10.39 14.39 17.62
C GLN A 95 -10.18 15.82 17.13
N LYS A 96 -8.97 16.37 17.30
CA LYS A 96 -8.61 17.76 16.96
C LYS A 96 -9.50 18.79 17.67
N VAL A 97 -9.72 18.56 18.96
CA VAL A 97 -10.45 19.48 19.83
C VAL A 97 -9.52 20.02 20.91
N ASP A 98 -9.83 21.19 21.43
CA ASP A 98 -9.03 21.96 22.39
C ASP A 98 -9.53 21.83 23.84
N HIS A 99 -10.74 21.32 24.06
CA HIS A 99 -11.36 21.20 25.38
C HIS A 99 -12.07 19.85 25.58
N PRO A 100 -12.02 19.22 26.78
CA PRO A 100 -12.69 17.95 27.08
C PRO A 100 -14.19 17.92 26.75
N ASP A 101 -14.91 19.03 26.91
CA ASP A 101 -16.36 19.09 26.67
C ASP A 101 -16.73 18.95 25.19
N LYS A 102 -15.78 19.19 24.28
CA LYS A 102 -15.98 19.05 22.84
C LYS A 102 -15.69 17.62 22.35
N ILE A 103 -15.31 16.69 23.25
CA ILE A 103 -15.01 15.30 22.90
C ILE A 103 -16.29 14.56 22.50
N ASP A 104 -16.29 13.99 21.30
CA ASP A 104 -17.30 13.02 20.89
C ASP A 104 -16.96 11.68 21.57
N TRP A 105 -17.69 11.36 22.64
CA TRP A 105 -17.47 10.17 23.45
C TRP A 105 -17.80 8.86 22.71
N GLN A 106 -18.65 8.90 21.67
CA GLN A 106 -18.90 7.73 20.81
C GLN A 106 -17.67 7.42 19.96
N LYS A 107 -17.01 8.45 19.41
CA LYS A 107 -15.71 8.29 18.73
C LYS A 107 -14.62 7.88 19.70
N ALA A 108 -14.57 8.47 20.91
CA ALA A 108 -13.59 8.14 21.95
C ALA A 108 -13.67 6.66 22.37
N LYS A 109 -14.89 6.12 22.58
CA LYS A 109 -15.12 4.70 22.89
C LYS A 109 -14.49 3.79 21.85
N ARG A 110 -14.61 4.12 20.55
CA ARG A 110 -13.97 3.37 19.47
C ARG A 110 -12.45 3.57 19.42
N ALA A 111 -11.95 4.76 19.78
CA ALA A 111 -10.53 5.10 19.84
C ALA A 111 -9.77 4.33 20.92
N LEU A 112 -10.36 4.23 22.11
CA LEU A 112 -9.72 3.65 23.28
C LEU A 112 -9.90 2.13 23.42
N LYS A 113 -10.86 1.54 22.71
CA LYS A 113 -11.16 0.09 22.79
C LYS A 113 -9.88 -0.74 22.61
N ASN A 114 -9.66 -1.67 23.55
CA ASN A 114 -8.51 -2.58 23.61
C ASN A 114 -7.14 -1.92 23.90
N LEU A 115 -7.06 -0.61 24.08
CA LEU A 115 -5.85 0.03 24.60
C LEU A 115 -5.66 -0.32 26.07
N ARG A 116 -4.42 -0.25 26.53
CA ARG A 116 -3.98 -0.44 27.90
C ARG A 116 -3.67 0.91 28.53
N ILE A 117 -4.03 1.04 29.80
CA ILE A 117 -3.77 2.20 30.63
C ILE A 117 -3.10 1.78 31.93
N LYS A 118 -2.33 2.69 32.50
CA LYS A 118 -1.86 2.66 33.88
C LYS A 118 -2.68 3.65 34.69
N THR A 119 -3.10 3.27 35.89
CA THR A 119 -3.89 4.14 36.77
C THR A 119 -3.05 4.77 37.87
N THR A 120 -3.37 6.01 38.24
CA THR A 120 -2.74 6.73 39.37
C THR A 120 -3.71 6.76 40.55
N PRO A 121 -3.27 6.53 41.81
CA PRO A 121 -1.90 6.25 42.26
C PRO A 121 -1.51 4.77 42.26
N ALA A 122 -2.45 3.86 41.99
CA ALA A 122 -2.24 2.41 42.16
C ALA A 122 -1.14 1.81 41.26
N ASN A 123 -0.73 2.51 40.19
CA ASN A 123 0.27 2.09 39.21
C ASN A 123 -0.05 0.75 38.51
N SER A 124 -1.31 0.30 38.57
CA SER A 124 -1.78 -0.93 37.96
C SER A 124 -2.13 -0.74 36.49
N GLU A 125 -1.77 -1.72 35.65
CA GLU A 125 -2.15 -1.73 34.23
C GLU A 125 -3.48 -2.45 34.00
N PHE A 126 -4.35 -1.84 33.19
CA PHE A 126 -5.61 -2.43 32.77
C PHE A 126 -5.85 -2.27 31.28
N LYS A 127 -6.62 -3.19 30.69
CA LYS A 127 -7.09 -3.10 29.32
C LYS A 127 -8.47 -2.46 29.29
N ILE A 128 -8.64 -1.40 28.49
CA ILE A 128 -9.91 -0.72 28.30
C ILE A 128 -10.88 -1.61 27.53
N VAL A 129 -12.03 -1.86 28.15
CA VAL A 129 -13.15 -2.59 27.55
C VAL A 129 -14.16 -1.62 26.95
N GLY A 130 -14.36 -0.47 27.59
CA GLY A 130 -15.27 0.56 27.10
C GLY A 130 -15.26 1.81 27.97
N LEU A 131 -16.37 2.55 27.90
CA LEU A 131 -16.65 3.72 28.71
C LEU A 131 -17.96 3.48 29.48
N SER A 132 -18.15 4.15 30.60
CA SER A 132 -19.45 4.20 31.29
C SER A 132 -20.52 4.89 30.43
N GLU A 133 -21.78 4.59 30.71
CA GLU A 133 -22.92 5.27 30.08
C GLU A 133 -23.23 6.61 30.76
N ARG A 134 -23.00 6.69 32.08
CA ARG A 134 -23.18 7.88 32.90
C ARG A 134 -21.85 8.58 33.20
N ASN A 135 -21.92 9.84 33.59
CA ASN A 135 -20.76 10.63 34.00
C ASN A 135 -20.21 10.15 35.35
N CYS A 136 -18.97 10.53 35.68
CA CYS A 136 -18.27 10.09 36.90
C CYS A 136 -19.02 10.44 38.20
N ASN A 137 -19.75 11.55 38.22
CA ASN A 137 -20.59 12.00 39.33
C ASN A 137 -21.91 11.23 39.47
N GLU A 138 -22.33 10.48 38.44
CA GLU A 138 -23.60 9.73 38.41
C GLU A 138 -23.39 8.20 38.30
N GLN A 139 -22.20 7.79 37.89
CA GLN A 139 -21.85 6.38 37.69
C GLN A 139 -21.62 5.74 39.05
N MET A 140 -22.52 4.84 39.44
CA MET A 140 -22.44 4.08 40.70
C MET A 140 -21.69 2.77 40.52
N PHE A 141 -21.13 2.24 41.62
CA PHE A 141 -20.66 0.86 41.72
C PHE A 141 -20.79 0.33 43.16
N PRO A 142 -20.91 -1.00 43.33
CA PRO A 142 -21.00 -1.62 44.65
C PRO A 142 -19.64 -1.57 45.36
N LEU A 143 -19.57 -0.86 46.48
CA LEU A 143 -18.42 -0.81 47.38
C LEU A 143 -18.69 -1.69 48.60
N ARG A 144 -17.87 -2.74 48.78
CA ARG A 144 -17.89 -3.55 50.01
C ARG A 144 -17.15 -2.81 51.11
N ARG A 145 -17.86 -2.46 52.19
CA ARG A 145 -17.28 -1.94 53.43
C ARG A 145 -17.30 -3.05 54.49
N ARG A 146 -16.20 -3.18 55.23
CA ARG A 146 -16.15 -4.00 56.44
C ARG A 146 -16.50 -3.11 57.62
N ASN A 147 -17.53 -3.48 58.35
CA ASN A 147 -17.93 -2.82 59.59
C ASN A 147 -17.96 -3.90 60.68
N GLY A 148 -16.83 -4.14 61.35
CA GLY A 148 -16.67 -5.31 62.21
C GLY A 148 -16.71 -6.63 61.43
N ASP A 149 -17.48 -7.62 61.91
CA ASP A 149 -17.64 -8.95 61.28
C ASP A 149 -18.64 -8.99 60.10
N THR A 150 -19.41 -7.92 59.87
CA THR A 150 -20.37 -7.85 58.76
C THR A 150 -19.79 -7.08 57.57
N THR A 151 -20.05 -7.61 56.36
CA THR A 151 -19.63 -6.99 55.10
C THR A 151 -20.85 -6.38 54.42
N GLU A 152 -21.02 -5.06 54.54
CA GLU A 152 -22.10 -4.33 53.87
C GLU A 152 -21.65 -3.87 52.48
N THR A 153 -22.56 -3.97 51.50
CA THR A 153 -22.32 -3.46 50.16
C THR A 153 -23.12 -2.17 49.99
N VAL A 154 -22.43 -1.06 49.83
CA VAL A 154 -23.02 0.27 49.64
C VAL A 154 -22.76 0.73 48.21
N GLU A 155 -23.79 1.25 47.55
CA GLU A 155 -23.65 1.90 46.24
C GLU A 155 -23.05 3.29 46.42
N ILE A 156 -21.98 3.60 45.69
CA ILE A 156 -21.31 4.90 45.72
C ILE A 156 -20.95 5.36 44.31
N THR A 157 -20.96 6.67 44.07
CA THR A 157 -20.52 7.22 42.79
C THR A 157 -19.00 7.03 42.63
N VAL A 158 -18.52 6.92 41.39
CA VAL A 158 -17.07 6.90 41.11
C VAL A 158 -16.43 8.19 41.64
N TYR A 159 -17.07 9.34 41.43
CA TYR A 159 -16.58 10.62 41.93
C TYR A 159 -16.41 10.64 43.46
N ASP A 160 -17.45 10.29 44.22
CA ASP A 160 -17.40 10.31 45.69
C ASP A 160 -16.37 9.31 46.22
N TYR A 161 -16.23 8.15 45.59
CA TYR A 161 -15.21 7.18 45.98
C TYR A 161 -13.79 7.77 45.84
N PHE A 162 -13.46 8.44 44.73
CA PHE A 162 -12.13 9.01 44.56
C PHE A 162 -11.92 10.27 45.41
N VAL A 163 -12.89 11.18 45.45
CA VAL A 163 -12.76 12.47 46.16
C VAL A 163 -12.95 12.30 47.67
N LYS A 164 -14.07 11.73 48.12
CA LYS A 164 -14.42 11.65 49.55
C LYS A 164 -13.77 10.47 50.25
N ASN A 165 -13.72 9.28 49.63
CA ASN A 165 -13.16 8.09 50.28
C ASN A 165 -11.65 7.92 50.12
N ARG A 166 -11.08 8.39 49.00
CA ARG A 166 -9.64 8.27 48.71
C ARG A 166 -8.86 9.58 48.86
N GLY A 167 -9.54 10.73 49.01
CA GLY A 167 -8.90 12.03 49.12
C GLY A 167 -8.19 12.48 47.83
N ILE A 168 -8.62 11.98 46.67
CA ILE A 168 -8.05 12.32 45.36
C ILE A 168 -8.95 13.33 44.68
N GLU A 169 -8.48 14.56 44.57
CA GLU A 169 -9.18 15.63 43.84
C GLU A 169 -9.26 15.30 42.34
N LEU A 170 -10.44 15.48 41.75
CA LEU A 170 -10.69 15.35 40.32
C LEU A 170 -11.04 16.74 39.75
N ARG A 171 -10.18 17.29 38.90
CA ARG A 171 -10.30 18.67 38.41
C ARG A 171 -11.37 18.82 37.33
N TYR A 172 -11.49 17.82 36.45
CA TYR A 172 -12.37 17.92 35.29
C TYR A 172 -13.14 16.62 34.99
N SER A 173 -12.77 15.49 35.58
CA SER A 173 -13.41 14.20 35.24
C SER A 173 -14.83 14.02 35.82
N GLY A 174 -15.28 14.87 36.74
CA GLY A 174 -16.58 14.71 37.40
C GLY A 174 -17.76 14.64 36.42
N ASN A 175 -17.75 15.49 35.40
CA ASN A 175 -18.80 15.57 34.37
C ASN A 175 -18.48 14.76 33.11
N LEU A 176 -17.48 13.88 33.16
CA LEU A 176 -17.06 13.05 32.02
C LEU A 176 -17.38 11.57 32.27
N PRO A 177 -17.55 10.75 31.22
CA PRO A 177 -17.62 9.30 31.36
C PRO A 177 -16.34 8.72 31.99
N CYS A 178 -16.47 7.62 32.70
CA CYS A 178 -15.37 6.83 33.25
C CYS A 178 -14.81 5.86 32.20
N ILE A 179 -13.52 5.57 32.30
CA ILE A 179 -12.91 4.41 31.63
C ILE A 179 -13.40 3.14 32.30
N ASN A 180 -13.97 2.21 31.54
CA ASN A 180 -14.29 0.87 32.01
C ASN A 180 -13.21 -0.12 31.60
N ALA A 181 -12.51 -0.68 32.58
CA ALA A 181 -11.47 -1.69 32.40
C ALA A 181 -11.78 -3.02 33.11
N GLY A 182 -13.01 -3.18 33.61
CA GLY A 182 -13.49 -4.40 34.26
C GLY A 182 -14.02 -5.45 33.27
N ARG A 183 -14.51 -6.58 33.81
CA ARG A 183 -15.17 -7.61 33.01
C ARG A 183 -16.63 -7.21 32.72
N PRO A 184 -17.28 -7.71 31.66
CA PRO A 184 -18.68 -7.36 31.35
C PRO A 184 -19.64 -7.55 32.53
N LYS A 185 -19.44 -8.60 33.33
CA LYS A 185 -20.26 -8.91 34.52
C LYS A 185 -19.80 -8.21 35.80
N ARG A 186 -18.61 -7.59 35.80
CA ARG A 186 -18.03 -6.90 36.96
C ARG A 186 -17.20 -5.72 36.44
N PRO A 187 -17.85 -4.60 36.10
CA PRO A 187 -17.16 -3.44 35.57
C PRO A 187 -16.22 -2.85 36.62
N THR A 188 -15.23 -2.09 36.15
CA THR A 188 -14.27 -1.39 37.00
C THR A 188 -14.02 -0.05 36.35
N TYR A 189 -14.42 1.00 37.04
CA TYR A 189 -14.46 2.35 36.51
C TYR A 189 -13.32 3.19 37.06
N PHE A 190 -12.68 3.94 36.17
CA PHE A 190 -11.64 4.90 36.52
C PHE A 190 -11.99 6.27 35.91
N PRO A 191 -11.86 7.38 36.66
CA PRO A 191 -11.88 8.72 36.11
C PRO A 191 -10.81 8.87 35.01
N VAL A 192 -11.14 9.56 33.92
CA VAL A 192 -10.24 9.72 32.76
C VAL A 192 -8.93 10.41 33.15
N GLU A 193 -9.01 11.37 34.07
CA GLU A 193 -7.87 12.11 34.65
C GLU A 193 -6.85 11.24 35.38
N LEU A 194 -7.27 10.07 35.88
CA LEU A 194 -6.40 9.15 36.59
C LEU A 194 -5.81 8.05 35.67
N CYS A 195 -6.01 8.16 34.35
CA CYS A 195 -5.62 7.14 33.38
C CYS A 195 -4.54 7.65 32.41
N THR A 196 -3.43 6.89 32.30
CA THR A 196 -2.33 7.16 31.37
C THR A 196 -2.17 6.00 30.39
N LEU A 197 -2.11 6.26 29.08
CA LEU A 197 -1.83 5.26 28.05
C LEU A 197 -0.39 4.75 28.17
N VAL A 198 -0.23 3.42 28.25
CA VAL A 198 1.09 2.77 28.34
C VAL A 198 1.83 2.85 27.00
N PRO A 199 3.17 2.84 26.99
CA PRO A 199 3.97 2.89 25.77
C PRO A 199 3.82 1.64 24.88
N LEU A 200 4.32 1.77 23.64
CA LEU A 200 4.44 0.67 22.66
C LEU A 200 3.14 -0.06 22.32
N GLN A 201 2.02 0.67 22.30
CA GLN A 201 0.74 0.12 21.89
C GLN A 201 0.48 0.35 20.41
N ARG A 202 0.34 -0.73 19.64
CA ARG A 202 0.17 -0.63 18.18
C ARG A 202 -1.12 0.11 17.79
N TYR A 203 -0.98 1.12 16.94
CA TYR A 203 -2.10 1.78 16.28
C TYR A 203 -2.47 1.03 15.00
N THR A 204 -3.67 0.45 14.95
CA THR A 204 -4.12 -0.44 13.87
C THR A 204 -5.13 0.19 12.91
N LYS A 205 -5.56 1.42 13.20
CA LYS A 205 -6.54 2.13 12.37
C LYS A 205 -5.88 2.78 11.15
N ALA A 206 -6.69 3.07 10.15
CA ALA A 206 -6.22 3.78 8.97
C ALA A 206 -5.69 5.17 9.33
N LEU A 207 -4.45 5.46 8.91
CA LEU A 207 -3.87 6.79 9.03
C LEU A 207 -4.57 7.77 8.09
N SER A 208 -4.73 9.01 8.54
CA SER A 208 -5.10 10.14 7.67
C SER A 208 -4.01 10.39 6.61
N THR A 209 -4.37 11.02 5.49
CA THR A 209 -3.37 11.29 4.44
C THR A 209 -2.21 12.18 4.94
N MET A 210 -2.48 13.12 5.84
CA MET A 210 -1.43 13.94 6.45
C MET A 210 -0.45 13.08 7.26
N GLN A 211 -0.97 12.18 8.12
CA GLN A 211 -0.14 11.23 8.87
C GLN A 211 0.65 10.31 7.94
N ARG A 212 0.06 9.80 6.85
CA ARG A 212 0.77 8.97 5.86
C ARG A 212 1.91 9.74 5.18
N THR A 213 1.66 11.00 4.79
CA THR A 213 2.67 11.85 4.16
C THR A 213 3.82 12.14 5.12
N SER A 214 3.50 12.56 6.35
CA SER A 214 4.47 12.80 7.42
C SER A 214 5.28 11.53 7.73
N LEU A 215 4.63 10.36 7.78
CA LEU A 215 5.31 9.09 8.00
C LEU A 215 6.33 8.78 6.90
N VAL A 216 5.94 8.95 5.63
CA VAL A 216 6.84 8.72 4.49
C VAL A 216 8.03 9.67 4.55
N GLU A 217 7.77 10.98 4.70
CA GLU A 217 8.81 12.00 4.78
C GLU A 217 9.79 11.73 5.92
N LYS A 218 9.28 11.45 7.12
CA LYS A 218 10.10 11.19 8.31
C LYS A 218 10.69 9.78 8.39
N SER A 219 10.35 8.88 7.47
CA SER A 219 10.97 7.54 7.37
C SER A 219 11.98 7.43 6.23
N ARG A 220 12.16 8.47 5.41
CA ARG A 220 13.21 8.52 4.40
C ARG A 220 14.57 8.52 5.10
N GLN A 221 15.48 7.68 4.64
CA GLN A 221 16.85 7.59 5.11
C GLN A 221 17.75 7.41 3.90
N LYS A 222 18.86 8.15 3.84
CA LYS A 222 19.88 7.93 2.80
C LYS A 222 20.55 6.56 2.97
N PRO A 223 21.13 5.98 1.90
CA PRO A 223 21.76 4.65 1.96
C PRO A 223 22.79 4.52 3.09
N HIS A 224 23.69 5.51 3.23
CA HIS A 224 24.71 5.52 4.29
C HIS A 224 24.11 5.63 5.71
N GLU A 225 23.07 6.46 5.90
CA GLU A 225 22.37 6.58 7.19
C GLU A 225 21.68 5.26 7.58
N ARG A 226 21.05 4.58 6.60
CA ARG A 226 20.43 3.27 6.81
C ARG A 226 21.49 2.22 7.16
N MET A 227 22.62 2.21 6.46
CA MET A 227 23.74 1.30 6.73
C MET A 227 24.30 1.51 8.14
N SER A 228 24.50 2.75 8.58
CA SER A 228 24.91 3.08 9.95
C SER A 228 23.89 2.61 10.98
N THR A 229 22.60 2.89 10.74
CA THR A 229 21.51 2.46 11.64
C THR A 229 21.49 0.95 11.83
N LEU A 230 21.72 0.19 10.75
CA LEU A 230 21.74 -1.28 10.77
C LEU A 230 23.00 -1.83 11.46
N ASN A 231 24.17 -1.24 11.22
CA ASN A 231 25.40 -1.59 11.95
C ASN A 231 25.26 -1.37 13.46
N ASP A 232 24.66 -0.24 13.86
CA ASP A 232 24.40 0.04 15.27
C ASP A 232 23.40 -0.95 15.88
N ALA A 233 22.38 -1.36 15.11
CA ALA A 233 21.42 -2.36 15.53
C ALA A 233 22.07 -3.74 15.72
N LEU A 234 22.97 -4.15 14.81
CA LEU A 234 23.75 -5.40 14.92
C LEU A 234 24.60 -5.40 16.19
N LYS A 235 25.37 -4.33 16.41
CA LYS A 235 26.21 -4.15 17.60
C LYS A 235 25.41 -4.19 18.90
N ARG A 236 24.27 -3.49 18.96
CA ARG A 236 23.39 -3.47 20.15
C ARG A 236 22.71 -4.80 20.42
N SER A 237 22.43 -5.57 19.37
CA SER A 237 21.79 -6.89 19.51
C SER A 237 22.73 -7.88 20.19
N ASN A 238 24.05 -7.74 19.97
CA ASN A 238 25.11 -8.53 20.58
C ASN A 238 24.81 -10.05 20.54
N TYR A 239 24.51 -10.55 19.35
CA TYR A 239 24.09 -11.94 19.15
C TYR A 239 25.12 -12.96 19.63
N ASP A 240 26.42 -12.64 19.61
CA ASP A 240 27.49 -13.55 20.05
C ASP A 240 27.50 -13.77 21.57
N ALA A 241 26.92 -12.85 22.36
CA ALA A 241 26.77 -13.01 23.80
C ALA A 241 25.50 -13.81 24.19
N ASP A 242 24.67 -14.19 23.22
CA ASP A 242 23.43 -14.90 23.47
C ASP A 242 23.71 -16.36 23.88
N PRO A 243 23.24 -16.81 25.07
CA PRO A 243 23.51 -18.16 25.54
C PRO A 243 22.91 -19.25 24.65
N MET A 244 21.76 -19.00 24.02
CA MET A 244 21.13 -19.97 23.13
C MET A 244 21.92 -20.08 21.83
N LEU A 245 22.26 -18.97 21.18
CA LEU A 245 23.02 -19.00 19.93
C LEU A 245 24.39 -19.66 20.13
N LYS A 246 25.05 -19.36 21.26
CA LYS A 246 26.31 -20.00 21.64
C LYS A 246 26.16 -21.50 21.88
N ALA A 247 25.10 -21.93 22.58
CA ALA A 247 24.82 -23.36 22.79
C ALA A 247 24.51 -24.11 21.48
N CYS A 248 23.93 -23.41 20.49
CA CYS A 248 23.69 -23.95 19.15
C CYS A 248 24.92 -23.89 18.22
N GLY A 249 26.06 -23.34 18.66
CA GLY A 249 27.25 -23.16 17.83
C GLY A 249 27.06 -22.15 16.69
N ILE A 250 26.09 -21.24 16.80
CA ILE A 250 25.80 -20.24 15.78
C ILE A 250 26.64 -18.98 16.05
N GLN A 251 27.37 -18.53 15.04
CA GLN A 251 28.11 -17.26 15.05
C GLN A 251 27.58 -16.34 13.95
N ILE A 252 27.45 -15.05 14.24
CA ILE A 252 26.88 -14.09 13.29
C ILE A 252 27.96 -13.11 12.85
N ALA A 253 28.20 -13.04 11.54
CA ALA A 253 29.14 -12.07 10.99
C ALA A 253 28.70 -10.63 11.32
N GLN A 254 29.66 -9.82 11.77
CA GLN A 254 29.41 -8.44 12.21
C GLN A 254 29.35 -7.42 11.06
N ASN A 255 29.75 -7.83 9.86
CA ASN A 255 29.81 -6.98 8.66
C ASN A 255 28.78 -7.43 7.63
N PHE A 256 28.33 -6.50 6.79
CA PHE A 256 27.49 -6.83 5.64
C PHE A 256 28.21 -7.76 4.66
N THR A 257 27.46 -8.71 4.10
CA THR A 257 27.93 -9.56 3.00
C THR A 257 28.29 -8.70 1.79
N GLN A 258 29.53 -8.82 1.33
CA GLN A 258 29.97 -8.21 0.06
C GLN A 258 29.56 -9.11 -1.09
N ILE A 259 28.96 -8.51 -2.12
CA ILE A 259 28.46 -9.23 -3.30
C ILE A 259 28.83 -8.50 -4.58
N GLU A 260 28.93 -9.25 -5.66
CA GLU A 260 29.09 -8.68 -7.00
C GLU A 260 27.73 -8.55 -7.68
N GLY A 261 27.39 -7.33 -8.09
CA GLY A 261 26.23 -7.03 -8.92
C GLY A 261 26.64 -6.64 -10.33
N ARG A 262 25.77 -6.87 -11.31
CA ARG A 262 25.97 -6.45 -12.71
C ARG A 262 25.00 -5.32 -13.04
N VAL A 263 25.45 -4.30 -13.75
CA VAL A 263 24.55 -3.20 -14.19
C VAL A 263 24.18 -3.41 -15.65
N LEU A 264 22.91 -3.72 -15.91
CA LEU A 264 22.40 -3.86 -17.26
C LEU A 264 22.35 -2.50 -17.98
N PRO A 265 22.72 -2.44 -19.27
CA PRO A 265 22.59 -1.22 -20.05
C PRO A 265 21.12 -0.85 -20.22
N ALA A 266 20.81 0.44 -20.10
CA ALA A 266 19.46 0.95 -20.37
C ALA A 266 19.11 0.76 -21.86
N PRO A 267 17.90 0.26 -22.19
CA PRO A 267 17.51 0.10 -23.57
C PRO A 267 17.33 1.47 -24.24
N LYS A 268 17.60 1.52 -25.56
CA LYS A 268 17.29 2.69 -26.39
C LYS A 268 15.78 2.86 -26.55
N LEU A 269 15.33 4.10 -26.48
CA LEU A 269 13.97 4.52 -26.74
C LEU A 269 13.89 5.18 -28.11
N LYS A 270 12.74 5.03 -28.77
CA LYS A 270 12.42 5.68 -30.04
C LYS A 270 11.23 6.61 -29.87
N ALA A 271 11.34 7.83 -30.39
CA ALA A 271 10.27 8.81 -30.49
C ALA A 271 9.59 8.79 -31.86
N GLY A 272 8.43 9.44 -31.98
CA GLY A 272 7.63 9.51 -33.21
C GLY A 272 8.27 10.26 -34.37
N ASN A 273 9.24 11.13 -34.10
CA ASN A 273 10.07 11.78 -35.12
C ASN A 273 11.24 10.90 -35.60
N GLY A 274 11.34 9.66 -35.12
CA GLY A 274 12.44 8.74 -35.44
C GLY A 274 13.68 8.91 -34.56
N GLU A 275 13.74 9.93 -33.71
CA GLU A 275 14.87 10.18 -32.82
C GLU A 275 15.03 9.04 -31.79
N GLU A 276 16.26 8.56 -31.66
CA GLU A 276 16.66 7.57 -30.66
C GLU A 276 17.33 8.26 -29.46
N PHE A 277 16.99 7.84 -28.25
CA PHE A 277 17.55 8.40 -27.02
C PHE A 277 17.60 7.36 -25.91
N PHE A 278 18.37 7.63 -24.86
CA PHE A 278 18.57 6.71 -23.74
C PHE A 278 18.03 7.28 -22.44
N ALA A 279 17.65 6.38 -21.53
CA ALA A 279 17.46 6.76 -20.14
C ALA A 279 18.83 7.02 -19.48
N ARG A 280 18.96 8.17 -18.81
CA ARG A 280 20.09 8.50 -17.94
C ARG A 280 19.66 8.31 -16.50
N ASN A 281 20.36 7.44 -15.76
CA ASN A 281 19.99 7.08 -14.38
C ASN A 281 18.50 6.73 -14.26
N GLY A 282 18.00 5.89 -15.16
CA GLY A 282 16.60 5.44 -15.17
C GLY A 282 15.57 6.52 -15.53
N ARG A 283 16.00 7.67 -16.09
CA ARG A 283 15.10 8.78 -16.45
C ARG A 283 15.32 9.28 -17.86
N TRP A 284 14.25 9.79 -18.47
CA TRP A 284 14.28 10.47 -19.76
C TRP A 284 13.19 11.55 -19.78
N ASN A 285 13.26 12.46 -20.76
CA ASN A 285 12.25 13.49 -20.96
C ASN A 285 11.71 13.44 -22.39
N ILE A 286 10.38 13.52 -22.52
CA ILE A 286 9.65 13.48 -23.79
C ILE A 286 9.01 14.84 -24.15
N ALA A 287 9.12 15.87 -23.30
CA ALA A 287 8.44 17.15 -23.47
C ALA A 287 8.73 17.90 -24.79
N ARG A 288 9.78 17.50 -25.52
CA ARG A 288 10.16 18.07 -26.83
C ARG A 288 10.22 17.03 -27.94
N LYS A 289 9.56 15.89 -27.76
CA LYS A 289 9.58 14.77 -28.71
C LYS A 289 8.16 14.47 -29.17
N LYS A 290 8.02 14.07 -30.44
CA LYS A 290 6.74 13.58 -30.97
C LYS A 290 6.44 12.18 -30.44
N LEU A 291 5.16 11.86 -30.25
CA LEU A 291 4.73 10.53 -29.83
C LEU A 291 4.67 9.56 -31.01
N ILE A 292 4.88 8.26 -30.77
CA ILE A 292 4.94 7.22 -31.81
C ILE A 292 3.63 7.09 -32.60
N ARG A 293 2.50 7.04 -31.89
CA ARG A 293 1.16 7.03 -32.50
C ARG A 293 0.29 7.97 -31.68
N THR A 294 -0.14 9.06 -32.30
CA THR A 294 -0.96 10.07 -31.64
C THR A 294 -2.43 9.75 -31.84
N SER A 295 -3.21 9.91 -30.77
CA SER A 295 -4.66 9.95 -30.84
C SER A 295 -5.12 11.37 -31.13
N SER A 296 -6.26 11.48 -31.82
CA SER A 296 -6.91 12.76 -32.04
C SER A 296 -7.88 13.05 -30.88
N VAL A 297 -7.76 14.23 -30.26
CA VAL A 297 -8.63 14.66 -29.17
C VAL A 297 -9.76 15.52 -29.74
N LYS A 298 -10.78 14.84 -30.25
CA LYS A 298 -11.99 15.44 -30.85
C LYS A 298 -13.18 15.31 -29.91
N ARG A 299 -14.17 16.20 -30.07
CA ARG A 299 -15.46 16.13 -29.32
C ARG A 299 -15.27 15.90 -27.81
N TRP A 300 -14.44 16.74 -27.20
CA TRP A 300 -14.14 16.69 -25.77
C TRP A 300 -14.63 17.94 -25.06
N SER A 301 -14.80 17.84 -23.74
CA SER A 301 -15.29 18.94 -22.90
C SER A 301 -14.52 19.04 -21.59
N VAL A 302 -14.51 20.25 -21.02
CA VAL A 302 -13.93 20.52 -19.69
C VAL A 302 -15.05 20.50 -18.64
N VAL A 303 -14.78 19.82 -17.53
CA VAL A 303 -15.67 19.77 -16.36
C VAL A 303 -14.92 20.35 -15.18
N ASN A 304 -15.31 21.54 -14.74
CA ASN A 304 -14.57 22.32 -13.77
C ASN A 304 -15.24 22.31 -12.39
N PHE A 305 -14.66 21.58 -11.44
CA PHE A 305 -15.00 21.64 -10.02
C PHE A 305 -14.10 22.62 -9.24
N SER A 306 -13.11 23.24 -9.89
CA SER A 306 -12.19 24.18 -9.25
C SER A 306 -12.69 25.62 -9.38
N ALA A 307 -12.80 26.31 -8.24
CA ALA A 307 -13.19 27.72 -8.20
C ALA A 307 -12.09 28.69 -8.66
N ARG A 308 -10.81 28.25 -8.67
CA ARG A 308 -9.65 29.08 -8.99
C ARG A 308 -8.86 28.43 -10.11
N CYS A 309 -9.14 28.84 -11.35
CA CYS A 309 -8.43 28.38 -12.54
C CYS A 309 -8.59 29.39 -13.67
N ASP A 310 -7.48 29.80 -14.29
CA ASP A 310 -7.54 30.39 -15.63
C ASP A 310 -7.76 29.27 -16.64
N LEU A 311 -9.03 29.00 -16.95
CA LEU A 311 -9.42 27.93 -17.87
C LEU A 311 -8.95 28.20 -19.29
N ARG A 312 -9.01 29.45 -19.73
CA ARG A 312 -8.66 29.83 -21.10
C ARG A 312 -7.16 29.65 -21.32
N GLY A 313 -6.34 30.18 -20.42
CA GLY A 313 -4.89 29.98 -20.45
C GLY A 313 -4.51 28.50 -20.37
N LEU A 314 -5.14 27.74 -19.47
CA LEU A 314 -4.88 26.30 -19.33
C LEU A 314 -5.18 25.51 -20.62
N VAL A 315 -6.32 25.78 -21.27
CA VAL A 315 -6.70 25.10 -22.52
C VAL A 315 -5.75 25.49 -23.66
N GLN A 316 -5.37 26.77 -23.75
CA GLN A 316 -4.40 27.25 -24.74
C GLN A 316 -3.02 26.59 -24.56
N ASP A 317 -2.52 26.54 -23.32
CA ASP A 317 -1.25 25.87 -23.02
C ASP A 317 -1.30 24.38 -23.29
N LEU A 318 -2.41 23.72 -22.90
CA LEU A 318 -2.60 22.29 -23.17
C LEU A 318 -2.58 22.01 -24.68
N LYS A 319 -3.28 22.82 -25.48
CA LYS A 319 -3.30 22.71 -26.94
C LYS A 319 -1.92 22.95 -27.54
N ARG A 320 -1.20 24.00 -27.09
CA ARG A 320 0.18 24.29 -27.53
C ARG A 320 1.12 23.11 -27.28
N VAL A 321 1.11 22.56 -26.06
CA VAL A 321 1.98 21.43 -25.70
C VAL A 321 1.56 20.17 -26.45
N ALA A 322 0.26 19.91 -26.61
CA ALA A 322 -0.27 18.78 -27.37
C ALA A 322 0.19 18.80 -28.83
N THR A 323 0.07 19.94 -29.51
CA THR A 323 0.55 20.13 -30.88
C THR A 323 2.07 19.92 -30.98
N GLY A 324 2.84 20.43 -30.02
CA GLY A 324 4.29 20.20 -29.94
C GLY A 324 4.67 18.72 -29.82
N MET A 325 3.83 17.91 -29.19
CA MET A 325 3.99 16.45 -29.06
C MET A 325 3.40 15.68 -30.26
N GLY A 326 2.80 16.38 -31.23
CA GLY A 326 2.22 15.81 -32.46
C GLY A 326 0.77 15.35 -32.34
N LEU A 327 0.07 15.65 -31.24
CA LEU A 327 -1.36 15.34 -31.11
C LEU A 327 -2.20 16.36 -31.89
N GLU A 328 -3.22 15.86 -32.59
CA GLU A 328 -4.31 16.69 -33.07
C GLU A 328 -5.25 16.98 -31.88
N TYR A 329 -5.36 18.26 -31.50
CA TYR A 329 -6.05 18.67 -30.28
C TYR A 329 -7.00 19.84 -30.60
N GLU A 330 -8.30 19.53 -30.71
CA GLU A 330 -9.34 20.53 -31.00
C GLU A 330 -9.62 21.39 -29.76
N ASP A 331 -10.27 22.54 -29.97
CA ASP A 331 -10.83 23.31 -28.86
C ASP A 331 -11.98 22.52 -28.20
N PRO A 332 -12.17 22.64 -26.87
CA PRO A 332 -13.24 21.92 -26.19
C PRO A 332 -14.59 22.39 -26.71
N HIS A 333 -15.52 21.46 -26.90
CA HIS A 333 -16.87 21.77 -27.38
C HIS A 333 -17.62 22.68 -26.39
N THR A 334 -17.45 22.42 -25.09
CA THR A 334 -18.01 23.27 -24.05
C THR A 334 -17.23 23.13 -22.75
N VAL A 335 -17.45 24.10 -21.86
CA VAL A 335 -16.97 24.12 -20.48
C VAL A 335 -18.18 24.02 -19.55
N ILE A 336 -18.10 23.09 -18.61
CA ILE A 336 -19.15 22.82 -17.64
C ILE A 336 -18.61 23.22 -16.28
N GLU A 337 -19.22 24.23 -15.68
CA GLU A 337 -18.75 24.80 -14.43
C GLU A 337 -19.70 24.46 -13.28
N GLU A 338 -19.10 24.15 -12.13
CA GLU A 338 -19.85 23.90 -10.92
C GLU A 338 -20.43 25.20 -10.36
N SER A 339 -21.76 25.23 -10.22
CA SER A 339 -22.49 26.32 -9.59
C SER A 339 -21.96 26.59 -8.17
N PRO A 340 -21.69 27.85 -7.79
CA PRO A 340 -21.16 28.19 -6.46
C PRO A 340 -21.98 27.65 -5.29
N SER A 341 -23.32 27.58 -5.44
CA SER A 341 -24.26 27.06 -4.45
C SER A 341 -24.07 25.56 -4.15
N LEU A 342 -23.55 24.79 -5.10
CA LEU A 342 -23.39 23.33 -4.96
C LEU A 342 -22.05 22.92 -4.34
N ARG A 343 -21.08 23.82 -4.21
CA ARG A 343 -19.75 23.50 -3.68
C ARG A 343 -19.77 22.90 -2.28
N ARG A 344 -20.78 23.26 -1.48
CA ARG A 344 -21.01 22.74 -0.11
C ARG A 344 -21.97 21.56 -0.06
N ALA A 345 -22.57 21.17 -1.18
CA ALA A 345 -23.48 20.03 -1.24
C ALA A 345 -22.71 18.71 -1.12
N PRO A 346 -23.39 17.60 -0.78
CA PRO A 346 -22.80 16.27 -0.82
C PRO A 346 -22.18 15.96 -2.20
N VAL A 347 -21.02 15.31 -2.20
CA VAL A 347 -20.23 15.03 -3.42
C VAL A 347 -21.02 14.27 -4.48
N ALA A 348 -21.88 13.34 -4.08
CA ALA A 348 -22.72 12.59 -5.02
C ALA A 348 -23.63 13.53 -5.85
N ARG A 349 -24.33 14.44 -5.17
CA ARG A 349 -25.20 15.45 -5.82
C ARG A 349 -24.41 16.39 -6.74
N ARG A 350 -23.21 16.79 -6.31
CA ARG A 350 -22.30 17.63 -7.13
C ARG A 350 -21.95 16.95 -8.45
N VAL A 351 -21.59 15.67 -8.40
CA VAL A 351 -21.24 14.90 -9.61
C VAL A 351 -22.47 14.67 -10.51
N GLU A 352 -23.63 14.38 -9.92
CA GLU A 352 -24.89 14.19 -10.67
C GLU A 352 -25.29 15.43 -11.45
N GLU A 353 -25.22 16.61 -10.83
CA GLU A 353 -25.55 17.88 -11.48
C GLU A 353 -24.62 18.17 -12.67
N MET A 354 -23.31 17.99 -12.48
CA MET A 354 -22.35 18.20 -13.58
C MET A 354 -22.63 17.26 -14.75
N PHE A 355 -23.07 16.03 -14.48
CA PHE A 355 -23.50 15.09 -15.52
C PHE A 355 -24.83 15.47 -16.17
N ALA A 356 -25.78 16.05 -15.44
CA ALA A 356 -27.00 16.59 -16.02
C ALA A 356 -26.67 17.71 -17.01
N GLN A 357 -25.75 18.62 -16.65
CA GLN A 357 -25.25 19.66 -17.54
C GLN A 357 -24.51 19.09 -18.76
N ILE A 358 -23.72 18.02 -18.60
CA ILE A 358 -23.07 17.32 -19.73
C ILE A 358 -24.13 16.86 -20.74
N LYS A 359 -25.18 16.20 -20.26
CA LYS A 359 -26.25 15.68 -21.13
C LYS A 359 -27.05 16.79 -21.80
N ALA A 360 -27.26 17.92 -21.11
CA ALA A 360 -28.00 19.04 -21.66
C ALA A 360 -27.21 19.85 -22.70
N LYS A 361 -25.91 20.04 -22.47
CA LYS A 361 -25.05 20.91 -23.30
C LYS A 361 -24.39 20.19 -24.47
N LEU A 362 -24.27 18.86 -24.44
CA LEU A 362 -23.62 18.09 -25.49
C LEU A 362 -24.64 17.44 -26.42
N PRO A 363 -24.45 17.52 -27.75
CA PRO A 363 -25.36 16.91 -28.73
C PRO A 363 -25.28 15.38 -28.75
N GLY A 364 -24.36 14.78 -28.00
CA GLY A 364 -24.19 13.35 -27.87
C GLY A 364 -23.08 13.00 -26.87
N ALA A 365 -22.79 11.70 -26.74
CA ALA A 365 -21.75 11.25 -25.83
C ALA A 365 -20.38 11.87 -26.18
N PRO A 366 -19.67 12.49 -25.22
CA PRO A 366 -18.31 12.99 -25.43
C PRO A 366 -17.34 11.81 -25.54
N LEU A 367 -16.31 11.95 -26.37
CA LEU A 367 -15.23 10.96 -26.46
C LEU A 367 -14.26 11.07 -25.28
N PHE A 368 -14.12 12.28 -24.73
CA PHE A 368 -13.18 12.58 -23.66
C PHE A 368 -13.70 13.70 -22.75
N LEU A 369 -13.50 13.55 -21.44
CA LEU A 369 -13.73 14.61 -20.46
C LEU A 369 -12.46 14.95 -19.67
N LEU A 370 -12.09 16.22 -19.69
CA LEU A 370 -11.05 16.78 -18.83
C LEU A 370 -11.69 17.33 -17.56
N CYS A 371 -11.43 16.70 -16.42
CA CYS A 371 -12.01 17.07 -15.14
C CYS A 371 -11.00 17.85 -14.28
N LEU A 372 -11.34 19.08 -13.92
CA LEU A 372 -10.52 19.91 -13.04
C LEU A 372 -11.00 19.75 -11.61
N LEU A 373 -10.11 19.24 -10.75
CA LEU A 373 -10.39 19.01 -9.34
C LEU A 373 -9.97 20.24 -8.52
N PRO A 374 -10.73 20.62 -7.49
CA PRO A 374 -10.41 21.76 -6.62
C PRO A 374 -9.13 21.55 -5.82
N GLU A 375 -8.79 20.28 -5.53
CA GLU A 375 -7.69 19.92 -4.65
C GLU A 375 -6.75 18.92 -5.33
N ARG A 376 -5.43 19.17 -5.24
CA ARG A 376 -4.41 18.28 -5.82
C ARG A 376 -4.29 16.94 -5.11
N LYS A 377 -4.54 16.90 -3.80
CA LYS A 377 -4.48 15.69 -2.98
C LYS A 377 -5.82 15.54 -2.26
N ASN A 378 -6.31 14.30 -2.13
CA ASN A 378 -7.49 13.94 -1.33
C ASN A 378 -8.83 14.54 -1.78
N CYS A 379 -8.98 14.85 -3.07
CA CYS A 379 -10.25 15.34 -3.57
C CYS A 379 -11.34 14.25 -3.51
N GLU A 380 -12.35 14.46 -2.67
CA GLU A 380 -13.47 13.52 -2.49
C GLU A 380 -14.30 13.32 -3.77
N VAL A 381 -14.27 14.29 -4.68
CA VAL A 381 -14.96 14.24 -5.98
C VAL A 381 -14.38 13.16 -6.90
N TYR A 382 -13.09 12.84 -6.79
CA TYR A 382 -12.40 11.94 -7.73
C TYR A 382 -13.05 10.55 -7.84
N GLY A 383 -13.37 9.93 -6.70
CA GLY A 383 -13.94 8.58 -6.66
C GLY A 383 -15.32 8.50 -7.32
N PRO A 384 -16.32 9.27 -6.83
CA PRO A 384 -17.65 9.33 -7.44
C PRO A 384 -17.63 9.77 -8.91
N TRP A 385 -16.79 10.74 -9.28
CA TRP A 385 -16.60 11.15 -10.67
C TRP A 385 -16.11 9.98 -11.54
N LYS A 386 -15.06 9.28 -11.11
CA LYS A 386 -14.52 8.12 -11.84
C LYS A 386 -15.52 6.99 -11.97
N LYS A 387 -16.27 6.67 -10.91
CA LYS A 387 -17.34 5.67 -10.96
C LYS A 387 -18.37 6.05 -12.01
N LYS A 388 -18.89 7.28 -11.95
CA LYS A 388 -19.91 7.78 -12.88
C LYS A 388 -19.43 7.71 -14.33
N CYS A 389 -18.24 8.21 -14.63
CA CYS A 389 -17.74 8.20 -16.00
C CYS A 389 -17.43 6.78 -16.53
N LEU A 390 -16.72 5.95 -15.74
CA LEU A 390 -16.18 4.69 -16.25
C LEU A 390 -17.19 3.53 -16.17
N ALA A 391 -17.94 3.43 -15.07
CA ALA A 391 -18.86 2.32 -14.85
C ALA A 391 -20.24 2.58 -15.46
N ASP A 392 -20.79 3.79 -15.30
CA ASP A 392 -22.16 4.06 -15.74
C ASP A 392 -22.25 4.45 -17.23
N PHE A 393 -21.22 5.13 -17.77
CA PHE A 393 -21.26 5.68 -19.14
C PHE A 393 -20.14 5.21 -20.08
N GLY A 394 -19.07 4.59 -19.57
CA GLY A 394 -17.93 4.17 -20.40
C GLY A 394 -17.14 5.33 -21.03
N ILE A 395 -17.13 6.52 -20.44
CA ILE A 395 -16.47 7.72 -21.00
C ILE A 395 -15.02 7.80 -20.50
N VAL A 396 -14.09 8.01 -21.43
CA VAL A 396 -12.67 8.24 -21.11
C VAL A 396 -12.50 9.58 -20.42
N THR A 397 -11.84 9.60 -19.26
CA THR A 397 -11.60 10.83 -18.51
C THR A 397 -10.19 11.00 -18.00
N GLN A 398 -9.74 12.25 -17.94
CA GLN A 398 -8.50 12.64 -17.29
C GLN A 398 -8.78 13.73 -16.26
N CYS A 399 -8.31 13.54 -15.04
CA CYS A 399 -8.43 14.55 -13.99
C CYS A 399 -7.10 15.31 -13.86
N LEU A 400 -7.15 16.61 -13.58
CA LEU A 400 -6.00 17.41 -13.16
C LEU A 400 -6.40 18.37 -12.04
N ALA A 401 -5.42 18.85 -11.28
CA ALA A 401 -5.65 19.92 -10.32
C ALA A 401 -4.88 21.16 -10.82
N PRO A 402 -5.52 22.34 -10.96
CA PRO A 402 -4.95 23.50 -11.63
C PRO A 402 -3.90 24.26 -10.78
N GLN A 403 -3.13 23.55 -9.95
CA GLN A 403 -2.16 24.12 -9.01
C GLN A 403 -0.75 23.80 -9.48
N ARG A 404 0.06 24.84 -9.75
CA ARG A 404 1.46 24.72 -10.22
C ARG A 404 1.57 23.95 -11.55
N VAL A 405 0.69 24.30 -12.51
CA VAL A 405 0.71 23.72 -13.85
C VAL A 405 1.85 24.36 -14.66
N ASN A 406 2.67 23.52 -15.28
CA ASN A 406 3.75 23.93 -16.19
C ASN A 406 3.83 22.96 -17.38
N ASP A 407 4.64 23.27 -18.38
CA ASP A 407 4.77 22.44 -19.61
C ASP A 407 5.14 20.99 -19.32
N GLN A 408 5.96 20.72 -18.30
CA GLN A 408 6.31 19.35 -17.91
C GLN A 408 5.11 18.59 -17.31
N TYR A 409 4.30 19.27 -16.51
CA TYR A 409 3.05 18.72 -15.96
C TYR A 409 2.07 18.41 -17.09
N LEU A 410 1.87 19.34 -18.04
CA LEU A 410 0.99 19.18 -19.19
C LEU A 410 1.48 18.07 -20.12
N SER A 411 2.80 17.98 -20.37
CA SER A 411 3.39 16.87 -21.13
C SER A 411 3.05 15.52 -20.48
N ASN A 412 3.25 15.39 -19.17
CA ASN A 412 2.91 14.16 -18.44
C ASN A 412 1.40 13.86 -18.45
N LEU A 413 0.56 14.89 -18.45
CA LEU A 413 -0.89 14.76 -18.59
C LEU A 413 -1.26 14.21 -19.97
N LEU A 414 -0.66 14.76 -21.03
CA LEU A 414 -0.89 14.38 -22.41
C LEU A 414 -0.43 12.95 -22.72
N LEU A 415 0.66 12.48 -22.10
CA LEU A 415 1.05 11.06 -22.17
C LEU A 415 -0.06 10.13 -21.68
N LYS A 416 -0.80 10.53 -20.65
CA LYS A 416 -1.92 9.74 -20.11
C LYS A 416 -3.16 9.85 -21.00
N ILE A 417 -3.44 11.05 -21.55
CA ILE A 417 -4.55 11.26 -22.47
C ILE A 417 -4.35 10.44 -23.74
N ASN A 418 -3.16 10.53 -24.36
CA ASN A 418 -2.82 9.78 -25.56
C ASN A 418 -3.01 8.27 -25.34
N ALA A 419 -2.42 7.71 -24.27
CA ALA A 419 -2.56 6.29 -23.96
C ALA A 419 -4.02 5.85 -23.75
N LYS A 420 -4.83 6.66 -23.07
CA LYS A 420 -6.25 6.37 -22.82
C LYS A 420 -7.12 6.43 -24.08
N LEU A 421 -6.73 7.24 -25.04
CA LEU A 421 -7.40 7.37 -26.34
C LEU A 421 -6.82 6.41 -27.39
N GLY A 422 -6.03 5.41 -26.97
CA GLY A 422 -5.51 4.35 -27.85
C GLY A 422 -4.18 4.68 -28.54
N GLY A 423 -3.54 5.79 -28.21
CA GLY A 423 -2.24 6.20 -28.72
C GLY A 423 -1.09 5.38 -28.14
N LEU A 424 0.11 5.63 -28.66
CA LEU A 424 1.37 5.02 -28.24
C LEU A 424 2.43 6.10 -28.07
N ASN A 425 2.98 6.23 -26.87
CA ASN A 425 3.86 7.36 -26.54
C ASN A 425 5.28 7.15 -27.04
N THR A 426 5.90 6.05 -26.65
CA THR A 426 7.29 5.69 -26.93
C THR A 426 7.38 4.19 -27.20
N LEU A 427 8.42 3.78 -27.91
CA LEU A 427 8.78 2.38 -28.10
C LEU A 427 10.22 2.14 -27.64
N LEU A 428 10.53 0.89 -27.31
CA LEU A 428 11.93 0.47 -27.30
C LEU A 428 12.42 0.41 -28.76
N GLN A 429 13.66 0.81 -29.02
CA GLN A 429 14.25 0.72 -30.36
C GLN A 429 14.24 -0.73 -30.89
N ILE A 430 14.53 -1.69 -30.00
CA ILE A 430 14.47 -3.13 -30.28
C ILE A 430 13.04 -3.65 -30.50
N GLU A 431 12.04 -3.03 -29.88
CA GLU A 431 10.61 -3.34 -30.12
C GLU A 431 10.17 -2.84 -31.50
N ALA A 432 10.59 -1.63 -31.88
CA ALA A 432 10.34 -1.10 -33.22
C ALA A 432 10.98 -1.97 -34.31
N ALA A 433 12.15 -2.56 -34.03
CA ALA A 433 12.81 -3.53 -34.90
C ALA A 433 12.23 -4.96 -34.83
N ARG A 434 11.19 -5.19 -34.00
CA ARG A 434 10.58 -6.51 -33.75
C ARG A 434 11.58 -7.58 -33.28
N ALA A 435 12.65 -7.14 -32.62
CA ALA A 435 13.80 -7.98 -32.28
C ALA A 435 13.92 -8.22 -30.76
N ILE A 436 12.84 -8.02 -30.00
CA ILE A 436 12.85 -8.31 -28.56
C ILE A 436 13.20 -9.80 -28.37
N PRO A 437 14.26 -10.12 -27.61
CA PRO A 437 14.64 -11.51 -27.39
C PRO A 437 13.47 -12.32 -26.84
N ILE A 438 13.30 -13.53 -27.37
CA ILE A 438 12.22 -14.48 -27.04
C ILE A 438 10.85 -14.00 -27.54
N VAL A 439 10.39 -12.82 -27.14
CA VAL A 439 9.05 -12.28 -27.45
C VAL A 439 8.82 -12.06 -28.95
N GLY A 440 9.82 -11.58 -29.70
CA GLY A 440 9.69 -11.32 -31.13
C GLY A 440 9.73 -12.57 -32.03
N LYS A 441 10.12 -13.73 -31.48
CA LYS A 441 10.35 -14.95 -32.26
C LYS A 441 9.07 -15.71 -32.57
N VAL A 442 8.14 -15.76 -31.61
CA VAL A 442 6.85 -16.45 -31.72
C VAL A 442 5.76 -15.59 -31.10
N PRO A 443 4.48 -15.69 -31.56
CA PRO A 443 3.33 -15.08 -30.90
C PRO A 443 3.37 -15.23 -29.39
N THR A 444 3.64 -14.14 -28.69
CA THR A 444 3.86 -14.13 -27.23
C THR A 444 2.93 -13.13 -26.57
N ILE A 445 2.12 -13.59 -25.62
CA ILE A 445 1.32 -12.73 -24.75
C ILE A 445 2.04 -12.55 -23.41
N ILE A 446 2.10 -11.31 -22.93
CA ILE A 446 2.63 -10.96 -21.61
C ILE A 446 1.45 -10.59 -20.71
N LEU A 447 1.33 -11.29 -19.59
CA LEU A 447 0.31 -11.09 -18.57
C LEU A 447 0.93 -10.46 -17.32
N GLY A 448 0.25 -9.47 -16.74
CA GLY A 448 0.54 -8.94 -15.41
C GLY A 448 -0.64 -9.20 -14.48
N MET A 449 -0.39 -9.78 -13.31
CA MET A 449 -1.43 -10.23 -12.38
C MET A 449 -1.17 -9.67 -10.99
N ASP A 450 -2.19 -9.07 -10.38
CA ASP A 450 -2.13 -8.50 -9.03
C ASP A 450 -3.47 -8.62 -8.31
N VAL A 451 -3.41 -8.67 -6.98
CA VAL A 451 -4.57 -8.68 -6.10
C VAL A 451 -4.46 -7.55 -5.09
N SER A 452 -5.47 -6.68 -5.07
CA SER A 452 -5.57 -5.56 -4.14
C SER A 452 -6.60 -5.85 -3.05
N HIS A 453 -6.21 -5.64 -1.79
CA HIS A 453 -7.10 -5.81 -0.63
C HIS A 453 -7.61 -4.47 -0.07
N GLY A 454 -8.69 -4.53 0.71
CA GLY A 454 -9.18 -3.40 1.51
C GLY A 454 -8.14 -2.88 2.51
N GLN A 455 -8.26 -1.60 2.90
CA GLN A 455 -7.34 -0.98 3.85
C GLN A 455 -7.41 -1.66 5.24
N PRO A 456 -6.33 -1.59 6.05
CA PRO A 456 -6.36 -2.09 7.42
C PRO A 456 -7.55 -1.54 8.22
N GLY A 457 -8.33 -2.44 8.82
CA GLY A 457 -9.57 -2.12 9.55
C GLY A 457 -10.86 -2.24 8.74
N GLN A 458 -10.80 -2.51 7.43
CA GLN A 458 -11.96 -2.75 6.54
C GLN A 458 -11.98 -4.22 6.12
N SER A 459 -12.30 -5.12 7.06
CA SER A 459 -12.23 -6.58 6.85
C SER A 459 -13.32 -7.16 5.95
N ASP A 460 -14.37 -6.39 5.70
CA ASP A 460 -15.55 -6.73 4.91
C ASP A 460 -15.42 -6.39 3.42
N ARG A 461 -14.44 -5.56 3.04
CA ARG A 461 -14.25 -5.18 1.64
C ARG A 461 -13.70 -6.34 0.81
N PRO A 462 -14.28 -6.61 -0.38
CA PRO A 462 -13.78 -7.65 -1.27
C PRO A 462 -12.37 -7.32 -1.74
N SER A 463 -11.61 -8.35 -2.10
CA SER A 463 -10.35 -8.18 -2.82
C SER A 463 -10.64 -7.99 -4.30
N ILE A 464 -9.77 -7.28 -5.01
CA ILE A 464 -9.90 -7.05 -6.45
C ILE A 464 -8.72 -7.74 -7.14
N ALA A 465 -9.04 -8.72 -7.97
CA ALA A 465 -8.11 -9.41 -8.85
C ALA A 465 -8.06 -8.69 -10.20
N ALA A 466 -6.87 -8.40 -10.69
CA ALA A 466 -6.67 -7.74 -11.98
C ALA A 466 -5.67 -8.51 -12.85
N VAL A 467 -6.01 -8.70 -14.12
CA VAL A 467 -5.10 -9.19 -15.16
C VAL A 467 -4.92 -8.09 -16.19
N VAL A 468 -3.68 -7.80 -16.56
CA VAL A 468 -3.35 -6.99 -17.73
C VAL A 468 -2.69 -7.85 -18.79
N SER A 469 -3.01 -7.63 -20.06
CA SER A 469 -2.49 -8.42 -21.18
C SER A 469 -1.95 -7.53 -22.30
N SER A 470 -0.76 -7.88 -22.83
CA SER A 470 -0.15 -7.18 -23.95
C SER A 470 -0.96 -7.33 -25.24
N ARG A 471 -0.96 -6.30 -26.09
CA ARG A 471 -1.72 -6.26 -27.35
C ARG A 471 -0.81 -5.96 -28.54
N GLU A 472 -1.31 -6.22 -29.75
CA GLU A 472 -0.64 -5.85 -31.01
C GLU A 472 0.75 -6.51 -31.18
N TRP A 473 0.88 -7.82 -30.88
CA TRP A 473 2.14 -8.55 -31.05
C TRP A 473 2.69 -8.34 -32.49
N PRO A 474 4.01 -8.09 -32.66
CA PRO A 474 5.11 -8.26 -31.70
C PRO A 474 5.41 -7.06 -30.78
N LEU A 475 4.53 -6.07 -30.70
CA LEU A 475 4.68 -4.96 -29.75
C LEU A 475 4.32 -5.40 -28.33
N ILE A 476 4.93 -4.75 -27.33
CA ILE A 476 4.71 -4.98 -25.90
C ILE A 476 4.30 -3.70 -25.16
N SER A 477 4.11 -2.58 -25.85
CA SER A 477 3.87 -1.27 -25.25
C SER A 477 2.39 -0.93 -25.00
N LYS A 478 1.45 -1.81 -25.39
CA LYS A 478 0.01 -1.62 -25.16
C LYS A 478 -0.57 -2.76 -24.34
N TYR A 479 -1.41 -2.40 -23.37
CA TYR A 479 -2.08 -3.36 -22.50
C TYR A 479 -3.58 -3.09 -22.40
N ARG A 480 -4.35 -4.16 -22.21
CA ARG A 480 -5.73 -4.13 -21.75
C ARG A 480 -5.79 -4.67 -20.32
N ALA A 481 -6.77 -4.24 -19.53
CA ALA A 481 -7.00 -4.73 -18.18
C ALA A 481 -8.38 -5.40 -18.07
N THR A 482 -8.44 -6.48 -17.30
CA THR A 482 -9.67 -7.16 -16.87
C THR A 482 -9.63 -7.30 -15.35
N VAL A 483 -10.78 -7.12 -14.69
CA VAL A 483 -10.85 -7.05 -13.22
C VAL A 483 -12.07 -7.81 -12.69
N HIS A 484 -11.87 -8.64 -11.67
CA HIS A 484 -12.94 -9.34 -10.94
C HIS A 484 -12.83 -9.07 -9.43
N THR A 485 -13.97 -9.07 -8.76
CA THR A 485 -14.03 -9.07 -7.30
C THR A 485 -13.96 -10.49 -6.76
N GLN A 486 -13.25 -10.69 -5.66
CA GLN A 486 -13.18 -11.96 -4.94
C GLN A 486 -13.30 -11.75 -3.43
N SER A 487 -13.36 -12.85 -2.69
CA SER A 487 -13.58 -12.82 -1.24
C SER A 487 -12.55 -11.92 -0.51
N PRO A 488 -12.94 -11.27 0.60
CA PRO A 488 -12.04 -10.44 1.37
C PRO A 488 -10.76 -11.17 1.78
N LYS A 489 -9.60 -10.53 1.57
CA LYS A 489 -8.26 -11.04 1.93
C LYS A 489 -7.84 -12.34 1.24
N GLN A 490 -8.56 -12.77 0.21
CA GLN A 490 -8.13 -13.86 -0.65
C GLN A 490 -7.03 -13.36 -1.58
N GLU A 491 -5.83 -13.93 -1.48
CA GLU A 491 -4.67 -13.58 -2.34
C GLU A 491 -4.69 -14.36 -3.65
N MET A 492 -5.07 -15.65 -3.61
CA MET A 492 -5.12 -16.50 -4.81
C MET A 492 -6.29 -16.11 -5.71
N MET A 493 -6.03 -15.89 -6.99
CA MET A 493 -7.05 -15.52 -7.96
C MET A 493 -7.92 -16.74 -8.31
N ALA A 494 -9.20 -16.68 -7.96
CA ALA A 494 -10.15 -17.80 -8.14
C ALA A 494 -11.03 -17.69 -9.38
N SER A 495 -10.82 -16.68 -10.21
CA SER A 495 -11.65 -16.43 -11.41
C SER A 495 -10.79 -16.13 -12.62
N LEU A 496 -9.63 -16.78 -12.71
CA LEU A 496 -8.81 -16.76 -13.93
C LEU A 496 -9.49 -17.58 -15.02
N PHE A 497 -10.07 -18.72 -14.61
CA PHE A 497 -10.99 -19.55 -15.39
C PHE A 497 -12.26 -19.77 -14.55
N LYS A 498 -13.42 -19.63 -15.18
CA LYS A 498 -14.74 -19.74 -14.55
C LYS A 498 -15.70 -20.36 -15.57
N PRO A 499 -15.80 -21.69 -15.62
CA PRO A 499 -16.61 -22.37 -16.63
C PRO A 499 -18.08 -22.02 -16.50
N ARG A 500 -18.72 -21.76 -17.64
CA ARG A 500 -20.14 -21.46 -17.79
C ARG A 500 -20.69 -22.22 -19.00
N GLY A 501 -21.12 -23.46 -18.76
CA GLY A 501 -21.54 -24.36 -19.83
C GLY A 501 -20.34 -24.75 -20.70
N THR A 502 -20.40 -24.46 -21.99
CA THR A 502 -19.31 -24.67 -22.96
C THR A 502 -18.37 -23.46 -23.09
N GLU A 503 -18.63 -22.38 -22.35
CA GLU A 503 -17.81 -21.16 -22.38
C GLU A 503 -17.09 -20.93 -21.04
N ASP A 504 -16.23 -19.91 -21.02
CA ASP A 504 -15.51 -19.42 -19.84
C ASP A 504 -15.87 -17.95 -19.58
N ASP A 505 -16.13 -17.60 -18.33
CA ASP A 505 -16.39 -16.23 -17.84
C ASP A 505 -15.20 -15.72 -16.98
N GLY A 506 -14.02 -16.32 -17.18
CA GLY A 506 -12.78 -16.02 -16.47
C GLY A 506 -12.01 -14.84 -17.06
N LEU A 507 -11.12 -14.27 -16.24
CA LEU A 507 -10.29 -13.12 -16.61
C LEU A 507 -9.37 -13.39 -17.81
N ILE A 508 -8.98 -14.65 -17.99
CA ILE A 508 -8.00 -15.06 -19.01
C ILE A 508 -8.63 -15.09 -20.39
N ARG A 509 -9.85 -15.61 -20.54
CA ARG A 509 -10.53 -15.68 -21.84
C ARG A 509 -10.58 -14.33 -22.55
N GLU A 510 -10.99 -13.27 -21.85
CA GLU A 510 -11.03 -11.93 -22.43
C GLU A 510 -9.65 -11.46 -22.93
N SER A 511 -8.59 -11.76 -22.18
CA SER A 511 -7.22 -11.44 -22.57
C SER A 511 -6.77 -12.22 -23.81
N LEU A 512 -7.14 -13.50 -23.92
CA LEU A 512 -6.79 -14.34 -25.06
C LEU A 512 -7.53 -13.93 -26.33
N ILE A 513 -8.82 -13.61 -26.23
CA ILE A 513 -9.62 -13.11 -27.36
C ILE A 513 -9.10 -11.74 -27.83
N ASP A 514 -8.79 -10.84 -26.91
CA ASP A 514 -8.24 -9.52 -27.24
C ASP A 514 -6.85 -9.62 -27.89
N PHE A 515 -5.99 -10.54 -27.41
CA PHE A 515 -4.71 -10.81 -28.05
C PHE A 515 -4.90 -11.35 -29.46
N TYR A 516 -5.75 -12.35 -29.66
CA TYR A 516 -6.02 -12.96 -30.96
C TYR A 516 -6.49 -11.91 -31.98
N THR A 517 -7.47 -11.09 -31.59
CA THR A 517 -8.04 -10.04 -32.45
C THR A 517 -7.03 -8.93 -32.76
N SER A 518 -6.16 -8.56 -31.80
CA SER A 518 -5.16 -7.49 -31.99
C SER A 518 -3.84 -7.94 -32.63
N SER A 519 -3.57 -9.24 -32.70
CA SER A 519 -2.26 -9.79 -33.11
C SER A 519 -2.30 -10.55 -34.45
N GLY A 520 -3.23 -10.16 -35.32
CA GLY A 520 -3.38 -10.74 -36.66
C GLY A 520 -4.00 -12.14 -36.64
N LYS A 521 -4.96 -12.38 -35.74
CA LYS A 521 -5.67 -13.67 -35.62
C LYS A 521 -4.73 -14.85 -35.36
N ARG A 522 -3.72 -14.64 -34.52
CA ARG A 522 -2.80 -15.68 -34.06
C ARG A 522 -3.00 -15.95 -32.58
N LYS A 523 -3.04 -17.24 -32.24
CA LYS A 523 -3.01 -17.69 -30.85
C LYS A 523 -1.58 -17.50 -30.31
N PRO A 524 -1.41 -17.17 -29.03
CA PRO A 524 -0.07 -17.14 -28.45
C PRO A 524 0.51 -18.55 -28.41
N ASP A 525 1.74 -18.71 -28.90
CA ASP A 525 2.53 -19.93 -28.71
C ASP A 525 3.26 -19.90 -27.36
N GLN A 526 3.38 -18.70 -26.77
CA GLN A 526 4.03 -18.46 -25.50
C GLN A 526 3.24 -17.48 -24.62
N VAL A 527 3.17 -17.77 -23.33
CA VAL A 527 2.53 -16.94 -22.30
C VAL A 527 3.56 -16.63 -21.20
N ILE A 528 3.93 -15.36 -21.05
CA ILE A 528 4.80 -14.88 -19.96
C ILE A 528 3.94 -14.21 -18.91
N ILE A 529 4.02 -14.65 -17.65
CA ILE A 529 3.17 -14.21 -16.56
C ILE A 529 4.03 -13.54 -15.50
N PHE A 530 3.74 -12.27 -15.20
CA PHE A 530 4.27 -11.55 -14.04
C PHE A 530 3.22 -11.51 -12.93
N ARG A 531 3.47 -12.20 -11.82
CA ARG A 531 2.57 -12.25 -10.66
C ARG A 531 3.15 -11.42 -9.50
N ASP A 532 2.51 -10.32 -9.15
CA ASP A 532 2.86 -9.48 -7.98
C ASP A 532 2.16 -10.02 -6.71
N GLY A 533 2.50 -9.53 -5.52
CA GLY A 533 1.67 -9.70 -4.32
C GLY A 533 1.80 -11.00 -3.51
N VAL A 534 2.36 -12.07 -4.08
CA VAL A 534 2.46 -13.37 -3.39
C VAL A 534 3.76 -13.55 -2.58
N SER A 535 3.64 -14.25 -1.44
CA SER A 535 4.80 -14.64 -0.61
C SER A 535 5.43 -15.94 -1.08
N GLU A 536 6.68 -16.21 -0.67
CA GLU A 536 7.41 -17.47 -0.98
C GLU A 536 6.59 -18.72 -0.62
N SER A 537 5.83 -18.67 0.48
CA SER A 537 4.98 -19.79 0.91
C SER A 537 3.81 -20.12 -0.02
N GLN A 538 3.50 -19.24 -0.98
CA GLN A 538 2.39 -19.36 -1.91
C GLN A 538 2.84 -19.68 -3.33
N PHE A 539 4.14 -19.80 -3.62
CA PHE A 539 4.64 -20.06 -4.97
C PHE A 539 4.05 -21.34 -5.57
N THR A 540 3.98 -22.42 -4.78
CA THR A 540 3.34 -23.68 -5.21
C THR A 540 1.85 -23.50 -5.49
N GLN A 541 1.15 -22.62 -4.77
CA GLN A 541 -0.25 -22.34 -5.03
C GLN A 541 -0.44 -21.57 -6.35
N VAL A 542 0.46 -20.65 -6.70
CA VAL A 542 0.43 -19.97 -8.00
C VAL A 542 0.56 -20.98 -9.14
N ILE A 543 1.47 -21.94 -9.02
CA ILE A 543 1.65 -22.98 -10.05
C ILE A 543 0.42 -23.91 -10.09
N ASN A 544 0.02 -24.47 -8.95
CA ASN A 544 -1.00 -25.52 -8.95
C ASN A 544 -2.44 -25.00 -9.11
N ILE A 545 -2.69 -23.71 -8.85
CA ILE A 545 -4.04 -23.14 -8.85
C ILE A 545 -4.18 -22.07 -9.94
N GLU A 546 -3.28 -21.07 -9.99
CA GLU A 546 -3.43 -19.97 -10.95
C GLU A 546 -3.00 -20.38 -12.35
N LEU A 547 -1.83 -21.00 -12.51
CA LEU A 547 -1.37 -21.48 -13.81
C LEU A 547 -2.28 -22.57 -14.38
N GLU A 548 -2.76 -23.49 -13.55
CA GLU A 548 -3.72 -24.52 -13.99
C GLU A 548 -5.01 -23.89 -14.55
N GLN A 549 -5.58 -22.89 -13.89
CA GLN A 549 -6.72 -22.16 -14.43
C GLN A 549 -6.41 -21.49 -15.78
N ILE A 550 -5.21 -20.91 -15.96
CA ILE A 550 -4.82 -20.31 -17.24
C ILE A 550 -4.75 -21.38 -18.34
N ILE A 551 -4.21 -22.56 -18.03
CA ILE A 551 -4.14 -23.71 -18.94
C ILE A 551 -5.56 -24.13 -19.35
N GLU A 552 -6.48 -24.26 -18.39
CA GLU A 552 -7.87 -24.63 -18.66
C GLU A 552 -8.60 -23.60 -19.53
N ALA A 553 -8.33 -22.30 -19.33
CA ALA A 553 -8.87 -21.25 -20.19
C ALA A 553 -8.36 -21.36 -21.65
N CYS A 554 -7.11 -21.79 -21.87
CA CYS A 554 -6.59 -22.05 -23.20
C CYS A 554 -7.28 -23.26 -23.86
N LYS A 555 -7.40 -24.39 -23.13
CA LYS A 555 -8.05 -25.61 -23.62
C LYS A 555 -9.53 -25.38 -23.95
N CYS A 556 -10.25 -24.66 -23.09
CA CYS A 556 -11.65 -24.31 -23.32
C CYS A 556 -11.89 -23.55 -24.65
N LEU A 557 -10.90 -22.81 -25.14
CA LEU A 557 -10.95 -22.14 -26.45
C LEU A 557 -10.52 -23.06 -27.61
N ASP A 558 -9.60 -23.99 -27.37
CA ASP A 558 -9.12 -25.00 -28.32
C ASP A 558 -8.36 -26.11 -27.57
N ASP A 559 -8.96 -27.30 -27.53
CA ASP A 559 -8.40 -28.46 -26.81
C ASP A 559 -7.02 -28.91 -27.33
N LYS A 560 -6.64 -28.54 -28.56
CA LYS A 560 -5.34 -28.89 -29.16
C LYS A 560 -4.27 -27.81 -28.93
N TRP A 561 -4.64 -26.69 -28.32
CA TRP A 561 -3.73 -25.56 -28.18
C TRP A 561 -2.89 -25.68 -26.91
N GLU A 562 -1.58 -25.86 -27.10
CA GLU A 562 -0.61 -26.08 -26.02
C GLU A 562 0.49 -24.98 -26.00
N PRO A 563 0.18 -23.77 -25.48
CA PRO A 563 1.19 -22.72 -25.37
C PRO A 563 2.23 -23.02 -24.29
N LYS A 564 3.44 -22.48 -24.45
CA LYS A 564 4.51 -22.55 -23.43
C LYS A 564 4.34 -21.47 -22.38
N PHE A 565 4.42 -21.84 -21.11
CA PHE A 565 4.25 -20.91 -19.99
C PHE A 565 5.57 -20.55 -19.31
N THR A 566 5.71 -19.29 -18.90
CA THR A 566 6.77 -18.81 -18.01
C THR A 566 6.15 -17.97 -16.92
N VAL A 567 6.26 -18.41 -15.66
CA VAL A 567 5.71 -17.70 -14.50
C VAL A 567 6.84 -17.04 -13.73
N ILE A 568 6.75 -15.72 -13.57
CA ILE A 568 7.70 -14.87 -12.86
C ILE A 568 6.95 -14.19 -11.71
N VAL A 569 7.30 -14.56 -10.49
CA VAL A 569 6.77 -13.88 -9.30
C VAL A 569 7.61 -12.65 -9.01
N ALA A 570 6.99 -11.47 -9.03
CA ALA A 570 7.64 -10.19 -8.76
C ALA A 570 7.34 -9.73 -7.33
N GLN A 571 8.37 -9.72 -6.47
CA GLN A 571 8.23 -9.25 -5.09
C GLN A 571 8.88 -7.87 -4.95
N LYS A 572 8.08 -6.83 -4.75
CA LYS A 572 8.58 -5.46 -4.51
C LYS A 572 8.82 -5.17 -3.03
N ASN A 573 8.04 -5.83 -2.16
CA ASN A 573 8.06 -5.60 -0.71
C ASN A 573 8.83 -6.73 -0.01
N HIS A 574 10.16 -6.58 0.06
CA HIS A 574 11.05 -7.49 0.79
C HIS A 574 12.03 -6.72 1.68
N HIS A 575 12.80 -7.44 2.49
CA HIS A 575 13.76 -6.86 3.44
C HIS A 575 15.20 -6.82 2.92
N THR A 576 15.49 -7.44 1.78
CA THR A 576 16.82 -7.34 1.13
C THR A 576 17.08 -5.90 0.63
N ARG A 577 18.24 -5.34 0.97
CA ARG A 577 18.70 -4.02 0.52
C ARG A 577 20.12 -4.14 -0.02
N PHE A 578 20.40 -3.43 -1.10
CA PHE A 578 21.74 -3.36 -1.70
C PHE A 578 22.29 -1.96 -1.53
N PHE A 579 23.56 -1.89 -1.15
CA PHE A 579 24.30 -0.65 -0.94
C PHE A 579 25.53 -0.68 -1.84
N GLN A 580 25.90 0.47 -2.38
CA GLN A 580 27.12 0.59 -3.16
C GLN A 580 28.30 0.87 -2.21
N THR A 581 29.37 0.10 -2.33
CA THR A 581 30.59 0.30 -1.53
C THR A 581 31.16 1.69 -1.77
N ASN A 582 31.50 2.41 -0.68
CA ASN A 582 32.10 3.75 -0.70
C ASN A 582 31.30 4.81 -1.47
N SER A 583 29.98 4.64 -1.61
CA SER A 583 29.10 5.60 -2.27
C SER A 583 27.96 6.00 -1.34
N PRO A 584 27.62 7.31 -1.25
CA PRO A 584 26.45 7.75 -0.50
C PRO A 584 25.14 7.50 -1.25
N GLU A 585 25.22 7.10 -2.53
CA GLU A 585 24.09 6.91 -3.44
C GLU A 585 23.51 5.48 -3.38
N ASN A 586 22.29 5.32 -3.89
CA ASN A 586 21.72 4.00 -4.12
C ASN A 586 22.48 3.27 -5.23
N VAL A 587 22.37 1.95 -5.28
CA VAL A 587 22.82 1.18 -6.45
C VAL A 587 22.17 1.72 -7.74
N PRO A 588 22.90 1.78 -8.86
CA PRO A 588 22.39 2.38 -10.08
C PRO A 588 21.23 1.54 -10.67
N PRO A 589 20.28 2.18 -11.40
CA PRO A 589 19.25 1.46 -12.11
C PRO A 589 19.84 0.47 -13.12
N GLY A 590 19.29 -0.73 -13.18
CA GLY A 590 19.82 -1.84 -13.96
C GLY A 590 20.72 -2.78 -13.15
N THR A 591 21.00 -2.50 -11.87
CA THR A 591 21.73 -3.42 -10.99
C THR A 591 20.96 -4.73 -10.83
N VAL A 592 21.61 -5.85 -11.16
CA VAL A 592 21.12 -7.22 -11.05
C VAL A 592 22.04 -8.00 -10.14
N VAL A 593 21.45 -8.78 -9.24
CA VAL A 593 22.13 -9.73 -8.36
C VAL A 593 21.44 -11.08 -8.50
N ASP A 594 22.15 -12.06 -9.03
CA ASP A 594 21.68 -13.42 -9.30
C ASP A 594 22.58 -14.50 -8.65
N LYS A 595 23.50 -14.07 -7.76
CA LYS A 595 24.47 -14.92 -7.09
C LYS A 595 24.51 -14.66 -5.59
N GLN A 596 25.00 -15.65 -4.84
CA GLN A 596 25.29 -15.63 -3.40
C GLN A 596 24.06 -15.51 -2.50
N VAL A 597 23.33 -14.39 -2.59
CA VAL A 597 22.17 -14.05 -1.73
C VAL A 597 20.83 -14.53 -2.29
N CYS A 598 20.85 -15.11 -3.50
CA CYS A 598 19.70 -15.74 -4.15
C CYS A 598 19.39 -17.11 -3.54
N HIS A 599 18.21 -17.64 -3.86
CA HIS A 599 17.78 -18.94 -3.37
C HIS A 599 18.69 -20.07 -3.90
N PRO A 600 19.02 -21.07 -3.08
CA PRO A 600 19.94 -22.14 -3.49
C PRO A 600 19.36 -23.08 -4.57
N LYS A 601 18.04 -23.11 -4.76
CA LYS A 601 17.35 -24.03 -5.69
C LYS A 601 16.41 -23.37 -6.70
N ASN A 602 15.97 -22.15 -6.44
CA ASN A 602 14.99 -21.51 -7.30
C ASN A 602 15.75 -20.71 -8.36
N PHE A 603 15.12 -20.47 -9.50
CA PHE A 603 15.67 -19.52 -10.45
C PHE A 603 15.20 -18.11 -10.10
N ASP A 604 15.91 -17.45 -9.20
CA ASP A 604 15.61 -16.10 -8.73
C ASP A 604 16.76 -15.12 -8.96
N PHE A 605 16.42 -13.84 -9.05
CA PHE A 605 17.36 -12.74 -9.12
C PHE A 605 16.72 -11.49 -8.53
N TYR A 606 17.55 -10.58 -8.03
CA TYR A 606 17.13 -9.24 -7.67
C TYR A 606 17.47 -8.27 -8.80
N MET A 607 16.58 -7.30 -9.05
CA MET A 607 16.83 -6.24 -10.02
C MET A 607 16.38 -4.89 -9.46
N CYS A 608 17.32 -3.95 -9.31
CA CYS A 608 17.00 -2.55 -9.06
C CYS A 608 16.75 -1.85 -10.40
N ALA A 609 15.51 -1.88 -10.88
CA ALA A 609 15.16 -1.32 -12.20
C ALA A 609 14.95 0.21 -12.21
N HIS A 610 14.99 0.88 -11.06
CA HIS A 610 14.60 2.29 -10.93
C HIS A 610 15.63 3.10 -10.14
N ALA A 611 15.62 4.41 -10.35
CA ALA A 611 16.44 5.32 -9.54
C ALA A 611 15.81 5.57 -8.18
N GLY A 612 16.53 5.24 -7.11
CA GLY A 612 16.12 5.52 -5.73
C GLY A 612 16.25 7.01 -5.40
N MET A 613 15.13 7.75 -5.45
CA MET A 613 15.08 9.17 -5.07
C MET A 613 14.82 9.33 -3.58
N ILE A 614 15.85 9.71 -2.82
CA ILE A 614 15.72 10.07 -1.40
C ILE A 614 15.80 11.56 -1.21
#